data_AF-A0AAE1ET17-F1
#
_entry.id   AF-A0AAE1ET17-F1
#
_cell.length_a   1.000
_cell.length_b   1.000
_cell.length_c   1.000
_cell.angle_alpha   90.00
_cell.angle_beta   90.00
_cell.angle_gamma   90.00
#
_symmetry.space_group_name_H-M   'P 1'
#
loop_
_entity.id
_entity.type
_entity.pdbx_description
1 polymer ?
#
loop_
_entity_poly.entity_id
_entity_poly.type
_entity_poly.pdbx_seq_one_letter_code
_entity_poly.pdbx_strand_id
1 'polypeptide(L)'
;LEKDEFWRALGGKETYASSPRLKVDVTPHPPRLFQCSNASGVFKADEIINFSQIDLIDDDVMILDSWDAVFIWVGHHSNKTEQKAAESLALEYLHTDPAGRGRDTPIIKIKQGYEPPNFTGFFGVWDNDLWNNNMTYSDICERLEEAAPGATVLVTSSGPAKGGGGGGSTNGRTYPLATLREKDPEKLPQGVDPVHKENHLSDGDFKTVFGMNREAFDKIPQWKQMNLKKKAGLF
;
A
#
# COMPACT_ATOMS: atom_id res chain seq x y z
N LEU A 1 -31.32 -7.74 10.63
CA LEU A 1 -31.40 -9.08 10.03
C LEU A 1 -31.98 -8.91 8.65
N GLU A 2 -31.08 -8.99 7.70
CA GLU A 2 -31.26 -8.61 6.31
C GLU A 2 -31.84 -9.83 5.58
N LYS A 3 -32.72 -9.59 4.61
CA LYS A 3 -33.45 -10.64 3.90
C LYS A 3 -32.49 -11.50 3.06
N ASP A 4 -32.84 -12.76 2.81
CA ASP A 4 -32.00 -13.69 2.04
C ASP A 4 -31.68 -13.20 0.61
N GLU A 5 -32.59 -12.44 0.00
CA GLU A 5 -32.36 -11.84 -1.32
C GLU A 5 -31.18 -10.87 -1.34
N PHE A 6 -30.95 -10.15 -0.24
CA PHE A 6 -29.82 -9.23 -0.09
C PHE A 6 -28.50 -10.01 -0.11
N TRP A 7 -28.40 -11.07 0.69
CA TRP A 7 -27.20 -11.91 0.74
C TRP A 7 -26.97 -12.65 -0.58
N ARG A 8 -28.03 -13.10 -1.25
CA ARG A 8 -27.92 -13.73 -2.57
C ARG A 8 -27.36 -12.76 -3.62
N ALA A 9 -27.74 -11.49 -3.55
CA ALA A 9 -27.20 -10.47 -4.46
C ALA A 9 -25.70 -10.19 -4.22
N LEU A 10 -25.22 -10.37 -2.98
CA LEU A 10 -23.80 -10.23 -2.62
C LEU A 10 -22.97 -11.51 -2.86
N GLY A 11 -23.57 -12.58 -3.42
CA GLY A 11 -22.89 -13.86 -3.63
C GLY A 11 -22.90 -14.79 -2.42
N GLY A 12 -23.60 -14.42 -1.34
CA GLY A 12 -23.68 -15.17 -0.09
C GLY A 12 -23.51 -14.27 1.13
N LYS A 13 -23.74 -14.83 2.31
CA LYS A 13 -23.45 -14.15 3.58
C LYS A 13 -22.03 -14.50 4.01
N GLU A 14 -21.18 -13.49 4.08
CA GLU A 14 -19.80 -13.61 4.57
C GLU A 14 -19.61 -12.92 5.92
N THR A 15 -18.45 -13.10 6.55
CA THR A 15 -18.06 -12.37 7.75
C THR A 15 -17.72 -10.93 7.38
N TYR A 16 -18.40 -9.97 8.01
CA TYR A 16 -18.17 -8.55 7.77
C TYR A 16 -17.86 -7.81 9.07
N ALA A 17 -17.27 -6.62 8.92
CA ALA A 17 -16.90 -5.73 10.01
C ALA A 17 -18.13 -5.34 10.83
N SER A 18 -18.26 -5.90 12.03
CA SER A 18 -19.49 -5.77 12.84
C SER A 18 -19.21 -5.57 14.33
N SER A 19 -17.97 -5.25 14.69
CA SER A 19 -17.57 -4.98 16.07
C SER A 19 -18.43 -3.84 16.65
N PRO A 20 -18.79 -3.89 17.95
CA PRO A 20 -19.63 -2.86 18.58
C PRO A 20 -19.11 -1.44 18.36
N ARG A 21 -17.77 -1.28 18.39
CA ARG A 21 -17.08 -0.01 18.16
C ARG A 21 -17.42 0.63 16.81
N LEU A 22 -17.49 -0.17 15.75
CA LEU A 22 -17.75 0.30 14.38
C LEU A 22 -19.20 0.74 14.15
N LYS A 23 -20.11 0.45 15.09
CA LYS A 23 -21.54 0.79 14.98
C LYS A 23 -21.91 2.11 15.67
N VAL A 24 -20.95 2.78 16.32
CA VAL A 24 -21.20 3.99 17.10
C VAL A 24 -20.73 5.21 16.30
N ASP A 25 -21.68 6.04 15.86
CA ASP A 25 -21.41 7.19 14.97
C ASP A 25 -20.58 8.31 15.62
N VAL A 26 -20.70 8.49 16.94
CA VAL A 26 -19.98 9.52 17.68
C VAL A 26 -19.33 8.91 18.90
N THR A 27 -18.01 9.02 18.95
CA THR A 27 -17.21 8.34 19.96
C THR A 27 -16.27 9.37 20.57
N PRO A 28 -16.11 9.41 21.90
CA PRO A 28 -15.22 10.37 22.55
C PRO A 28 -13.75 10.17 22.15
N HIS A 29 -13.39 8.98 21.68
CA HIS A 29 -12.03 8.61 21.29
C HIS A 29 -12.01 8.07 19.86
N PRO A 30 -11.99 8.92 18.83
CA PRO A 30 -11.95 8.46 17.44
C PRO A 30 -10.69 7.61 17.18
N PRO A 31 -10.74 6.67 16.21
CA PRO A 31 -9.58 5.89 15.84
C PRO A 31 -8.42 6.78 15.36
N ARG A 32 -7.19 6.43 15.74
CA ARG A 32 -5.97 7.18 15.38
C ARG A 32 -4.96 6.25 14.72
N LEU A 33 -4.44 6.66 13.56
CA LEU A 33 -3.43 5.91 12.83
C LEU A 33 -2.07 6.61 12.96
N PHE A 34 -1.03 5.84 13.22
CA PHE A 34 0.35 6.30 13.27
C PHE A 34 1.22 5.49 12.31
N GLN A 35 2.09 6.16 11.58
CA GLN A 35 3.17 5.54 10.81
C GLN A 35 4.41 5.45 11.68
N CYS A 36 4.96 4.25 11.85
CA CYS A 36 6.20 3.99 12.58
C CYS A 36 7.31 3.63 11.59
N SER A 37 8.27 4.54 11.41
CA SER A 37 9.34 4.39 10.41
C SER A 37 10.70 4.83 10.97
N ASN A 38 11.78 4.21 10.50
CA ASN A 38 13.15 4.62 10.76
C ASN A 38 13.88 5.15 9.52
N ALA A 39 13.20 5.34 8.39
CA ALA A 39 13.79 5.77 7.11
C ALA A 39 14.58 7.10 7.20
N SER A 40 14.27 7.95 8.18
CA SER A 40 15.02 9.19 8.46
C SER A 40 16.36 8.99 9.19
N GLY A 41 16.73 7.75 9.51
CA GLY A 41 17.88 7.36 10.34
C GLY A 41 17.56 7.29 11.84
N VAL A 42 16.37 7.76 12.26
CA VAL A 42 15.86 7.67 13.62
C VAL A 42 14.42 7.16 13.56
N PHE A 43 14.06 6.29 14.49
CA PHE A 43 12.68 5.81 14.64
C PHE A 43 11.75 6.94 15.06
N LYS A 44 10.65 7.11 14.32
CA LYS A 44 9.61 8.12 14.57
C LYS A 44 8.23 7.50 14.39
N ALA A 45 7.27 8.07 15.11
CA ALA A 45 5.86 7.75 14.99
C ALA A 45 5.08 9.02 14.68
N ASP A 46 4.56 9.13 13.46
CA ASP A 46 3.83 10.31 12.98
C ASP A 46 2.33 9.97 12.81
N GLU A 47 1.45 10.83 13.30
CA GLU A 47 -0.01 10.63 13.22
C GLU A 47 -0.54 10.99 11.83
N ILE A 48 -1.36 10.09 11.26
CA ILE A 48 -2.05 10.28 9.98
C ILE A 48 -3.52 10.62 10.25
N ILE A 49 -3.93 11.82 9.85
CA ILE A 49 -5.29 12.32 10.01
C ILE A 49 -6.13 11.94 8.79
N ASN A 50 -7.41 11.60 9.01
CA ASN A 50 -8.37 11.21 7.96
C ASN A 50 -7.84 10.07 7.06
N PHE A 51 -7.27 9.05 7.71
CA PHE A 51 -6.62 7.94 7.04
C PHE A 51 -7.58 7.05 6.25
N SER A 52 -7.02 6.34 5.29
CA SER A 52 -7.66 5.38 4.40
C SER A 52 -6.70 4.22 4.10
N GLN A 53 -7.14 3.19 3.37
CA GLN A 53 -6.32 2.01 3.13
C GLN A 53 -4.96 2.34 2.46
N ILE A 54 -4.92 3.36 1.60
CA ILE A 54 -3.68 3.75 0.89
C ILE A 54 -2.60 4.33 1.81
N ASP A 55 -2.97 4.67 3.05
CA ASP A 55 -2.04 5.21 4.05
C ASP A 55 -1.34 4.09 4.84
N LEU A 56 -1.71 2.82 4.61
CA LEU A 56 -0.94 1.67 5.09
C LEU A 56 0.31 1.51 4.21
N ILE A 57 1.47 1.88 4.73
CA ILE A 57 2.73 1.85 3.96
C ILE A 57 3.40 0.49 4.14
N ASP A 58 3.55 -0.27 3.05
CA ASP A 58 4.08 -1.63 3.07
C ASP A 58 5.55 -1.73 3.48
N ASP A 59 6.30 -0.64 3.33
CA ASP A 59 7.68 -0.50 3.82
C ASP A 59 7.78 -0.19 5.33
N ASP A 60 6.67 0.09 6.02
CA ASP A 60 6.66 0.53 7.41
C ASP A 60 5.71 -0.29 8.30
N VAL A 61 5.68 0.06 9.59
CA VAL A 61 4.75 -0.49 10.57
C VAL A 61 3.72 0.58 10.93
N MET A 62 2.45 0.23 10.95
CA MET A 62 1.37 1.15 11.29
C MET A 62 0.76 0.77 12.64
N ILE A 63 0.46 1.77 13.48
CA ILE A 63 -0.28 1.57 14.74
C ILE A 63 -1.65 2.20 14.60
N LEU A 64 -2.71 1.42 14.77
CA LEU A 64 -4.09 1.91 14.82
C LEU A 64 -4.63 1.76 16.24
N ASP A 65 -4.82 2.89 16.93
CA ASP A 65 -5.49 2.92 18.23
C ASP A 65 -6.99 3.13 18.02
N SER A 66 -7.78 2.11 18.34
CA SER A 66 -9.25 2.13 18.24
C SER A 66 -9.95 2.37 19.57
N TRP A 67 -9.20 2.73 20.61
CA TRP A 67 -9.58 2.74 22.02
C TRP A 67 -9.74 1.34 22.63
N ASP A 68 -10.60 0.50 22.04
CA ASP A 68 -10.89 -0.86 22.55
C ASP A 68 -9.74 -1.85 22.29
N ALA A 69 -8.93 -1.58 21.27
CA ALA A 69 -7.75 -2.35 20.90
C ALA A 69 -6.71 -1.45 20.23
N VAL A 70 -5.43 -1.80 20.38
CA VAL A 70 -4.34 -1.24 19.58
C VAL A 70 -3.90 -2.27 18.56
N PHE A 71 -3.97 -1.94 17.28
CA PHE A 71 -3.50 -2.80 16.22
C PHE A 71 -2.11 -2.38 15.77
N ILE A 72 -1.22 -3.35 15.59
CA ILE A 72 0.08 -3.17 14.96
C ILE A 72 0.01 -3.87 13.61
N TRP A 73 -0.16 -3.09 12.54
CA TRP A 73 -0.13 -3.59 11.17
C TRP A 73 1.30 -3.57 10.65
N VAL A 74 1.75 -4.71 10.15
CA VAL A 74 3.12 -4.92 9.68
C VAL A 74 3.11 -5.00 8.16
N GLY A 75 3.71 -3.99 7.53
CA GLY A 75 3.94 -3.98 6.09
C GLY A 75 4.90 -5.08 5.66
N HIS A 76 4.69 -5.61 4.46
CA HIS A 76 5.45 -6.73 3.90
C HIS A 76 6.96 -6.46 3.87
N HIS A 77 7.35 -5.21 3.57
CA HIS A 77 8.73 -4.77 3.41
C HIS A 77 9.30 -4.06 4.65
N SER A 78 8.51 -3.95 5.72
CA SER A 78 8.94 -3.32 6.97
C SER A 78 10.14 -4.03 7.60
N ASN A 79 11.07 -3.24 8.17
CA ASN A 79 12.27 -3.83 8.76
C ASN A 79 12.05 -4.32 10.20
N LYS A 80 12.84 -5.32 10.62
CA LYS A 80 12.70 -5.94 11.96
C LYS A 80 12.96 -4.95 13.11
N THR A 81 13.72 -3.89 12.85
CA THR A 81 14.02 -2.87 13.86
C THR A 81 12.78 -1.99 14.10
N GLU A 82 12.10 -1.55 13.04
CA GLU A 82 10.81 -0.84 13.12
C GLU A 82 9.75 -1.69 13.80
N GLN A 83 9.62 -2.97 13.44
CA GLN A 83 8.64 -3.85 14.07
C GLN A 83 8.80 -3.94 15.58
N LYS A 84 10.03 -4.16 16.08
CA LYS A 84 10.31 -4.23 17.51
C LYS A 84 10.12 -2.88 18.22
N ALA A 85 10.50 -1.80 17.56
CA ALA A 85 10.33 -0.45 18.09
C ALA A 85 8.85 -0.07 18.18
N ALA A 86 8.04 -0.40 17.16
CA ALA A 86 6.60 -0.18 17.15
C ALA A 86 5.88 -1.02 18.22
N GLU A 87 6.27 -2.27 18.43
CA GLU A 87 5.76 -3.10 19.54
C GLU A 87 6.04 -2.48 20.91
N SER A 88 7.27 -1.99 21.11
CA SER A 88 7.67 -1.34 22.35
C SER A 88 6.92 -0.02 22.55
N LEU A 89 6.77 0.77 21.47
CA LEU A 89 6.03 2.02 21.47
C LEU A 89 4.54 1.80 21.80
N ALA A 90 3.90 0.77 21.22
CA ALA A 90 2.50 0.46 21.50
C ALA A 90 2.28 0.13 22.99
N LEU A 91 3.20 -0.63 23.61
CA LEU A 91 3.16 -0.93 25.04
C LEU A 91 3.36 0.32 25.90
N GLU A 92 4.34 1.16 25.55
CA GLU A 92 4.59 2.42 26.27
C GLU A 92 3.43 3.40 26.15
N TYR A 93 2.85 3.51 24.95
CA TYR A 93 1.68 4.32 24.67
C TYR A 93 0.48 3.92 25.54
N LEU A 94 0.23 2.61 25.71
CA LEU A 94 -0.80 2.12 26.63
C LEU A 94 -0.51 2.45 28.10
N HIS A 95 0.75 2.36 28.52
CA HIS A 95 1.14 2.61 29.90
C HIS A 95 1.10 4.10 30.30
N THR A 96 1.29 4.98 29.33
CA THR A 96 1.39 6.43 29.54
C THR A 96 0.09 7.18 29.26
N ASP A 97 -0.97 6.48 28.83
CA ASP A 97 -2.24 7.11 28.48
C ASP A 97 -2.89 7.86 29.67
N PRO A 98 -3.00 9.20 29.60
CA PRO A 98 -3.64 9.99 30.64
C PRO A 98 -5.17 9.88 30.61
N ALA A 99 -5.78 9.33 29.54
CA ALA A 99 -7.23 9.20 29.39
C ALA A 99 -7.82 8.05 30.24
N GLY A 100 -6.99 7.29 30.95
CA GLY A 100 -7.43 6.27 31.89
C GLY A 100 -7.99 5.01 31.25
N ARG A 101 -7.56 4.66 30.03
CA ARG A 101 -7.92 3.39 29.41
C ARG A 101 -7.45 2.22 30.28
N GLY A 102 -8.19 1.09 30.21
CA GLY A 102 -7.79 -0.13 30.91
C GLY A 102 -6.43 -0.62 30.41
N ARG A 103 -5.50 -0.89 31.33
CA ARG A 103 -4.18 -1.49 31.01
C ARG A 103 -4.28 -2.86 30.34
N ASP A 104 -5.46 -3.48 30.41
CA ASP A 104 -5.78 -4.76 29.79
C ASP A 104 -6.25 -4.62 28.33
N THR A 105 -6.11 -3.43 27.73
CA THR A 105 -6.44 -3.22 26.32
C THR A 105 -5.58 -4.14 25.45
N PRO A 106 -6.18 -5.00 24.59
CA PRO A 106 -5.41 -5.90 23.76
C PRO A 106 -4.58 -5.14 22.71
N ILE A 107 -3.33 -5.57 22.55
CA ILE A 107 -2.49 -5.24 21.39
C ILE A 107 -2.58 -6.42 20.41
N ILE A 108 -2.96 -6.14 19.17
CA ILE A 108 -3.19 -7.15 18.13
C ILE A 108 -2.24 -6.89 16.97
N LYS A 109 -1.37 -7.86 16.67
CA LYS A 109 -0.45 -7.78 15.53
C LYS A 109 -1.10 -8.36 14.27
N ILE A 110 -1.03 -7.64 13.16
CA ILE A 110 -1.64 -7.97 11.86
C ILE A 110 -0.54 -7.93 10.79
N LYS A 111 -0.48 -8.95 9.92
CA LYS A 111 0.39 -8.94 8.72
C LYS A 111 -0.42 -8.37 7.53
N GLN A 112 0.21 -7.57 6.69
CA GLN A 112 -0.36 -7.11 5.43
C GLN A 112 -0.99 -8.27 4.62
N GLY A 113 -2.19 -8.04 4.08
CA GLY A 113 -2.96 -9.03 3.33
C GLY A 113 -3.71 -10.07 4.17
N TYR A 114 -3.60 -10.00 5.50
CA TYR A 114 -4.32 -10.84 6.46
C TYR A 114 -5.14 -10.00 7.45
N GLU A 115 -5.63 -8.84 7.00
CA GLU A 115 -6.35 -7.90 7.83
C GLU A 115 -7.74 -8.42 8.21
N PRO A 116 -8.07 -8.53 9.52
CA PRO A 116 -9.38 -9.01 9.94
C PRO A 116 -10.47 -7.92 9.77
N PRO A 117 -11.76 -8.29 9.66
CA PRO A 117 -12.84 -7.32 9.46
C PRO A 117 -12.96 -6.26 10.56
N ASN A 118 -12.57 -6.57 11.80
CA ASN A 118 -12.57 -5.61 12.90
C ASN A 118 -11.41 -4.59 12.81
N PHE A 119 -10.48 -4.76 11.87
CA PHE A 119 -9.46 -3.76 11.51
C PHE A 119 -9.87 -3.00 10.26
N THR A 120 -10.22 -3.71 9.17
CA THR A 120 -10.51 -3.08 7.86
C THR A 120 -11.70 -2.14 7.92
N GLY A 121 -12.66 -2.40 8.81
CA GLY A 121 -13.83 -1.54 9.02
C GLY A 121 -13.51 -0.11 9.47
N PHE A 122 -12.29 0.18 9.96
CA PHE A 122 -11.88 1.54 10.33
C PHE A 122 -11.47 2.43 9.14
N PHE A 123 -11.25 1.85 7.95
CA PHE A 123 -10.71 2.55 6.78
C PHE A 123 -11.79 2.98 5.78
N GLY A 124 -13.07 2.84 6.14
CA GLY A 124 -14.21 3.17 5.27
C GLY A 124 -14.38 2.16 4.14
N VAL A 125 -13.76 2.42 2.98
CA VAL A 125 -13.78 1.52 1.82
C VAL A 125 -12.49 0.72 1.80
N TRP A 126 -12.62 -0.61 1.78
CA TRP A 126 -11.50 -1.54 1.74
C TRP A 126 -11.49 -2.29 0.40
N ASP A 127 -10.39 -2.19 -0.32
CA ASP A 127 -10.08 -2.93 -1.54
C ASP A 127 -9.18 -4.13 -1.19
N ASN A 128 -9.74 -5.34 -1.26
CA ASN A 128 -9.00 -6.57 -0.97
C ASN A 128 -7.92 -6.87 -2.02
N ASP A 129 -7.99 -6.25 -3.20
CA ASP A 129 -7.03 -6.47 -4.30
C ASP A 129 -5.96 -5.39 -4.39
N LEU A 130 -5.98 -4.39 -3.49
CA LEU A 130 -5.00 -3.29 -3.47
C LEU A 130 -3.56 -3.82 -3.48
N TRP A 131 -3.31 -4.88 -2.69
CA TRP A 131 -2.00 -5.50 -2.57
C TRP A 131 -1.70 -6.47 -3.72
N ASN A 132 -2.72 -7.10 -4.31
CA ASN A 132 -2.58 -8.07 -5.40
C ASN A 132 -2.18 -7.39 -6.71
N ASN A 133 -2.72 -6.20 -6.98
CA ASN A 133 -2.48 -5.46 -8.22
C ASN A 133 -1.06 -4.88 -8.33
N ASN A 134 -0.28 -4.95 -7.25
CA ASN A 134 1.09 -4.42 -7.15
C ASN A 134 2.15 -5.48 -6.82
N MET A 135 1.80 -6.77 -6.74
CA MET A 135 2.77 -7.82 -6.44
C MET A 135 3.78 -7.96 -7.58
N THR A 136 5.06 -7.86 -7.24
CA THR A 136 6.16 -8.18 -8.16
C THR A 136 6.33 -9.69 -8.27
N TYR A 137 7.02 -10.15 -9.31
CA TYR A 137 7.38 -11.56 -9.47
C TYR A 137 8.12 -12.13 -8.24
N SER A 138 8.91 -11.30 -7.55
CA SER A 138 9.61 -11.66 -6.32
C SER A 138 8.61 -11.95 -5.18
N ASP A 139 7.62 -11.09 -5.02
CA ASP A 139 6.62 -11.20 -3.95
C ASP A 139 5.73 -12.44 -4.17
N ILE A 140 5.46 -12.79 -5.44
CA ILE A 140 4.75 -14.02 -5.80
C ILE A 140 5.57 -15.24 -5.43
N CYS A 141 6.87 -15.25 -5.73
CA CYS A 141 7.77 -16.35 -5.35
C CYS A 141 7.91 -16.50 -3.82
N GLU A 142 8.09 -15.39 -3.10
CA GLU A 142 8.22 -15.40 -1.63
C GLU A 142 6.94 -15.91 -0.96
N ARG A 143 5.76 -15.51 -1.47
CA ARG A 143 4.47 -16.02 -0.99
C ARG A 143 4.29 -17.51 -1.28
N LEU A 144 4.76 -17.99 -2.43
CA LEU A 144 4.72 -19.42 -2.79
C LEU A 144 5.69 -20.25 -1.93
N GLU A 145 6.86 -19.71 -1.60
CA GLU A 145 7.81 -20.34 -0.66
C GLU A 145 7.26 -20.39 0.77
N GLU A 146 6.62 -19.31 1.25
CA GLU A 146 5.95 -19.29 2.56
C GLU A 146 4.77 -20.26 2.62
N ALA A 147 3.96 -20.35 1.56
CA ALA A 147 2.74 -21.18 1.54
C ALA A 147 3.02 -22.67 1.23
N ALA A 148 4.07 -22.98 0.48
CA ALA A 148 4.39 -24.34 0.03
C ALA A 148 5.92 -24.53 -0.12
N PRO A 149 6.62 -24.92 0.96
CA PRO A 149 8.06 -25.17 0.92
C PRO A 149 8.40 -26.27 -0.11
N GLY A 150 9.11 -25.91 -1.19
CA GLY A 150 9.54 -26.85 -2.24
C GLY A 150 8.79 -26.73 -3.58
N ALA A 151 7.90 -25.76 -3.76
CA ALA A 151 7.33 -25.44 -5.07
C ALA A 151 8.35 -24.70 -5.96
N THR A 152 8.58 -25.18 -7.19
CA THR A 152 9.45 -24.53 -8.18
C THR A 152 8.61 -23.87 -9.27
N VAL A 153 8.80 -22.57 -9.51
CA VAL A 153 8.13 -21.82 -10.58
C VAL A 153 8.83 -22.06 -11.92
N LEU A 154 8.12 -22.64 -12.90
CA LEU A 154 8.61 -22.83 -14.27
C LEU A 154 8.06 -21.72 -15.18
N VAL A 155 8.94 -20.89 -15.75
CA VAL A 155 8.55 -19.81 -16.69
C VAL A 155 8.42 -20.38 -18.11
N THR A 156 7.27 -20.19 -18.75
CA THR A 156 7.12 -20.36 -20.21
C THR A 156 7.02 -19.00 -20.87
N SER A 157 8.07 -18.58 -21.56
CA SER A 157 8.07 -17.37 -22.38
C SER A 157 7.23 -17.60 -23.63
N SER A 158 5.96 -17.16 -23.62
CA SER A 158 5.20 -16.95 -24.84
C SER A 158 5.24 -15.47 -25.19
N GLY A 159 5.86 -15.15 -26.33
CA GLY A 159 6.13 -13.78 -26.79
C GLY A 159 4.87 -13.00 -27.17
N PRO A 160 4.95 -11.66 -27.29
CA PRO A 160 3.77 -10.83 -27.47
C PRO A 160 3.32 -10.77 -28.93
N ALA A 161 2.02 -10.94 -29.13
CA ALA A 161 1.32 -10.68 -30.40
C ALA A 161 0.97 -9.18 -30.53
N LYS A 162 1.09 -8.68 -31.77
CA LYS A 162 0.86 -7.30 -32.23
C LYS A 162 -0.61 -6.84 -32.13
N GLY A 163 -0.75 -5.53 -31.92
CA GLY A 163 -1.86 -4.65 -32.36
C GLY A 163 -1.92 -3.41 -31.45
N GLY A 164 -1.94 -2.14 -31.86
CA GLY A 164 -2.10 -1.49 -33.16
C GLY A 164 -3.15 -0.37 -33.04
N GLY A 165 -2.72 0.90 -32.88
CA GLY A 165 -3.48 2.08 -33.32
C GLY A 165 -3.81 3.19 -32.29
N GLY A 166 -3.13 4.35 -32.41
CA GLY A 166 -3.81 5.64 -32.67
C GLY A 166 -3.96 6.71 -31.56
N GLY A 167 -3.03 7.67 -31.53
CA GLY A 167 -3.35 9.11 -31.60
C GLY A 167 -3.44 9.95 -30.31
N GLY A 168 -2.46 10.86 -30.11
CA GLY A 168 -2.54 11.99 -29.18
C GLY A 168 -1.19 12.68 -28.98
N SER A 169 -1.05 13.93 -29.41
CA SER A 169 0.21 14.67 -29.62
C SER A 169 0.63 15.51 -28.42
N THR A 170 1.86 15.33 -27.92
CA THR A 170 2.72 16.44 -27.46
C THR A 170 4.18 16.14 -27.85
N ASN A 171 4.93 17.16 -28.27
CA ASN A 171 6.26 17.09 -28.88
C ASN A 171 7.37 16.62 -27.90
N GLY A 172 7.33 15.37 -27.48
CA GLY A 172 8.44 14.66 -26.82
C GLY A 172 8.57 13.28 -27.45
N ARG A 173 9.77 12.87 -27.86
CA ARG A 173 9.99 11.48 -28.28
C ARG A 173 9.65 10.58 -27.11
N THR A 174 8.67 9.69 -27.30
CA THR A 174 8.28 8.69 -26.32
C THR A 174 9.08 7.41 -26.52
N TYR A 175 9.53 6.77 -25.44
CA TYR A 175 10.28 5.52 -25.47
C TYR A 175 9.55 4.42 -24.68
N PRO A 176 9.72 3.14 -25.07
CA PRO A 176 9.20 2.03 -24.29
C PRO A 176 9.72 2.07 -22.84
N LEU A 177 8.87 1.69 -21.88
CA LEU A 177 9.22 1.67 -20.46
C LEU A 177 10.54 0.93 -20.18
N ALA A 178 10.81 -0.18 -20.88
CA ALA A 178 12.04 -0.95 -20.73
C ALA A 178 13.31 -0.12 -21.01
N THR A 179 13.25 0.79 -21.98
CA THR A 179 14.37 1.69 -22.33
C THR A 179 14.57 2.77 -21.27
N LEU A 180 13.48 3.27 -20.69
CA LEU A 180 13.53 4.33 -19.67
C LEU A 180 13.91 3.79 -18.29
N ARG A 181 13.79 2.49 -18.05
CA ARG A 181 14.25 1.83 -16.81
C ARG A 181 15.76 1.57 -16.76
N GLU A 182 16.49 1.92 -17.82
CA GLU A 182 17.95 1.84 -17.82
C GLU A 182 18.52 2.76 -16.73
N LYS A 183 19.36 2.18 -15.88
CA LYS A 183 19.97 2.85 -14.73
C LYS A 183 21.22 3.62 -15.14
N ASP A 184 21.86 3.22 -16.22
CA ASP A 184 23.04 3.84 -16.78
C ASP A 184 22.68 5.05 -17.67
N PRO A 185 22.97 6.30 -17.26
CA PRO A 185 22.60 7.49 -18.04
C PRO A 185 23.24 7.53 -19.43
N GLU A 186 24.39 6.88 -19.64
CA GLU A 186 25.08 6.83 -20.94
C GLU A 186 24.40 5.88 -21.94
N LYS A 187 23.58 4.94 -21.44
CA LYS A 187 22.82 3.99 -22.26
C LYS A 187 21.40 4.49 -22.59
N LEU A 188 20.99 5.64 -22.04
CA LEU A 188 19.71 6.25 -22.37
C LEU A 188 19.74 6.89 -23.77
N PRO A 189 18.63 6.86 -24.52
CA PRO A 189 18.54 7.52 -25.82
C PRO A 189 18.84 9.03 -25.74
N GLN A 190 19.48 9.55 -26.79
CA GLN A 190 19.88 10.95 -26.87
C GLN A 190 18.66 11.89 -26.72
N GLY A 191 18.67 12.71 -25.66
CA GLY A 191 17.61 13.67 -25.33
C GLY A 191 16.62 13.20 -24.25
N VAL A 192 16.81 12.02 -23.66
CA VAL A 192 16.08 11.60 -22.44
C VAL A 192 16.73 12.22 -21.22
N ASP A 193 15.94 12.94 -20.41
CA ASP A 193 16.41 13.46 -19.12
C ASP A 193 16.46 12.32 -18.08
N PRO A 194 17.64 11.97 -17.52
CA PRO A 194 17.77 10.91 -16.52
C PRO A 194 16.98 11.17 -15.24
N VAL A 195 16.61 12.42 -14.94
CA VAL A 195 15.85 12.80 -13.72
C VAL A 195 14.34 12.82 -13.96
N HIS A 196 13.94 13.03 -15.22
CA HIS A 196 12.53 13.16 -15.62
C HIS A 196 12.16 12.15 -16.70
N LYS A 197 12.57 10.89 -16.52
CA LYS A 197 12.34 9.82 -17.51
C LYS A 197 10.85 9.60 -17.80
N GLU A 198 9.97 9.92 -16.86
CA GLU A 198 8.51 9.86 -17.04
C GLU A 198 7.96 10.80 -18.12
N ASN A 199 8.67 11.89 -18.45
CA ASN A 199 8.33 12.84 -19.52
C ASN A 199 8.43 12.24 -20.92
N HIS A 200 9.05 11.08 -21.01
CA HIS A 200 9.25 10.36 -22.25
C HIS A 200 8.38 9.09 -22.34
N LEU A 201 7.42 8.90 -21.44
CA LEU A 201 6.39 7.89 -21.61
C LEU A 201 5.25 8.43 -22.48
N SER A 202 4.64 7.55 -23.28
CA SER A 202 3.35 7.88 -23.91
C SER A 202 2.27 8.03 -22.84
N ASP A 203 1.19 8.76 -23.09
CA ASP A 203 0.10 8.92 -22.11
C ASP A 203 -0.52 7.57 -21.69
N GLY A 204 -0.56 6.62 -22.62
CA GLY A 204 -1.01 5.24 -22.36
C GLY A 204 -0.07 4.51 -21.41
N ASP A 205 1.24 4.54 -21.69
CA ASP A 205 2.23 3.91 -20.83
C ASP A 205 2.33 4.62 -19.47
N PHE A 206 2.23 5.95 -19.45
CA PHE A 206 2.21 6.75 -18.23
C PHE A 206 1.04 6.34 -17.34
N LYS A 207 -0.16 6.19 -17.91
CA LYS A 207 -1.33 5.73 -17.18
C LYS A 207 -1.19 4.28 -16.69
N THR A 208 -0.59 3.40 -17.50
CA THR A 208 -0.32 2.02 -17.08
C THR A 208 0.73 1.94 -15.96
N VAL A 209 1.76 2.78 -16.00
CA VAL A 209 2.87 2.79 -15.04
C VAL A 209 2.48 3.45 -13.73
N PHE A 210 1.76 4.58 -13.78
CA PHE A 210 1.44 5.38 -12.60
C PHE A 210 -0.01 5.24 -12.13
N GLY A 211 -0.86 4.53 -12.87
CA GLY A 211 -2.29 4.36 -12.56
C GLY A 211 -3.13 5.63 -12.71
N MET A 212 -2.53 6.74 -13.12
CA MET A 212 -3.17 8.06 -13.24
C MET A 212 -2.65 8.81 -14.47
N ASN A 213 -3.37 9.84 -14.90
CA ASN A 213 -2.89 10.69 -15.99
C ASN A 213 -1.83 11.68 -15.49
N ARG A 214 -1.09 12.28 -16.43
CA ARG A 214 -0.03 13.24 -16.15
C ARG A 214 -0.51 14.46 -15.37
N GLU A 215 -1.70 14.97 -15.69
CA GLU A 215 -2.31 16.10 -14.96
C GLU A 215 -2.61 15.79 -13.49
N ALA A 216 -3.02 14.56 -13.16
CA ALA A 216 -3.20 14.12 -11.78
C ALA A 216 -1.86 13.89 -11.08
N PHE A 217 -0.85 13.39 -11.81
CA PHE A 217 0.50 13.22 -11.32
C PHE A 217 1.17 14.56 -10.96
N ASP A 218 0.98 15.60 -11.76
CA ASP A 218 1.56 16.92 -11.46
C ASP A 218 0.92 17.59 -10.23
N LYS A 219 -0.29 17.16 -9.84
CA LYS A 219 -1.04 17.71 -8.69
C LYS A 219 -0.74 17.02 -7.37
N ILE A 220 -0.09 15.86 -7.37
CA ILE A 220 0.31 15.19 -6.12
C ILE A 220 1.64 15.76 -5.58
N PRO A 221 1.88 15.72 -4.26
CA PRO A 221 3.12 16.21 -3.65
C PRO A 221 4.38 15.59 -4.27
N GLN A 222 5.47 16.36 -4.34
CA GLN A 222 6.74 15.95 -4.97
C GLN A 222 7.32 14.65 -4.40
N TRP A 223 7.18 14.42 -3.09
CA TRP A 223 7.63 13.18 -2.46
C TRP A 223 6.86 11.96 -2.98
N LYS A 224 5.56 12.11 -3.26
CA LYS A 224 4.69 11.07 -3.82
C LYS A 224 5.02 10.82 -5.29
N GLN A 225 5.30 11.88 -6.06
CA GLN A 225 5.82 11.75 -7.43
C GLN A 225 7.14 10.98 -7.44
N MET A 226 8.07 11.31 -6.54
CA MET A 226 9.37 10.65 -6.44
C MET A 226 9.26 9.17 -6.07
N ASN A 227 8.37 8.81 -5.13
CA ASN A 227 8.11 7.41 -4.77
C ASN A 227 7.53 6.62 -5.93
N LEU A 228 6.59 7.21 -6.67
CA LEU A 228 6.02 6.60 -7.88
C LEU A 228 7.08 6.39 -8.97
N LYS A 229 7.98 7.37 -9.19
CA LYS A 229 9.10 7.23 -10.13
C LYS A 229 10.07 6.12 -9.72
N LYS A 230 10.43 6.05 -8.43
CA LYS A 230 11.28 4.99 -7.87
C LYS A 230 10.64 3.61 -8.07
N LYS A 231 9.34 3.47 -7.78
CA LYS A 231 8.56 2.25 -7.98
C LYS A 231 8.51 1.82 -9.45
N ALA A 232 8.41 2.78 -10.38
CA ALA A 232 8.46 2.54 -11.81
C ALA A 232 9.86 2.23 -12.36
N GLY A 233 10.92 2.38 -11.54
CA GLY A 233 12.32 2.26 -11.98
C GLY A 233 12.77 3.43 -12.88
N LEU A 234 12.12 4.58 -12.73
CA LEU A 234 12.35 5.81 -13.51
C LEU A 234 13.08 6.89 -12.71
N PHE A 235 13.64 6.52 -11.56
CA PHE A 235 14.47 7.36 -10.69
C PHE A 235 15.96 7.10 -10.93
#